data_AF-A0A832ZZK9-F1
#
_entry.id   AF-A0A832ZZK9-F1
#
_cell.length_a   1.000
_cell.length_b   1.000
_cell.length_c   1.000
_cell.angle_alpha   90.00
_cell.angle_beta   90.00
_cell.angle_gamma   90.00
#
_symmetry.space_group_name_H-M   'P 1'
#
loop_
_entity.id
_entity.type
_entity.pdbx_description
1 polymer ?
#
loop_
_entity_poly.entity_id
_entity_poly.type
_entity_poly.pdbx_seq_one_letter_code
_entity_poly.pdbx_strand_id
1 'polypeptide(L)'
;MKKDIEIVVNSEDELYKYLEDIEEGDYFEAYFGRYHVEGVVILKDETFFKLDTERELIGIIDFELKSVLPQLIEVAYTKSDGIRRVLKLVE
;
A
#
# COMPACT_ATOMS: atom_id res chain seq x y z
N MET A 1 -12.85 -17.30 0.35
CA MET A 1 -11.53 -17.20 1.02
C MET A 1 -10.69 -16.32 0.13
N LYS A 2 -10.41 -15.06 0.52
CA LYS A 2 -9.47 -14.23 -0.23
C LYS A 2 -8.12 -14.95 -0.19
N LYS A 3 -7.48 -15.09 -1.35
CA LYS A 3 -6.18 -15.75 -1.45
C LYS A 3 -5.15 -14.67 -1.17
N ASP A 4 -4.49 -14.79 -0.04
CA ASP A 4 -3.44 -13.85 0.37
C ASP A 4 -2.09 -14.43 -0.02
N ILE A 5 -1.23 -13.59 -0.59
CA ILE A 5 0.19 -13.89 -0.83
C ILE A 5 0.99 -13.00 0.11
N GLU A 6 1.66 -13.62 1.08
CA GLU A 6 2.60 -12.92 1.94
C GLU A 6 3.99 -12.92 1.32
N ILE A 7 4.62 -11.75 1.30
CA ILE A 7 5.94 -11.49 0.74
C ILE A 7 6.75 -10.81 1.84
N VAL A 8 7.85 -11.45 2.22
CA VAL A 8 8.80 -10.91 3.19
C VAL A 8 9.83 -10.12 2.41
N VAL A 9 9.96 -8.83 2.74
CA VAL A 9 10.82 -7.88 2.08
C VAL A 9 12.01 -7.57 2.99
N ASN A 10 13.23 -7.73 2.49
CA ASN A 10 14.46 -7.65 3.30
C ASN A 10 15.20 -6.32 3.15
N SER A 11 14.67 -5.39 2.34
CA SER A 11 15.26 -4.07 2.12
C SER A 11 14.25 -3.08 1.57
N GLU A 12 14.50 -1.79 1.78
CA GLU A 12 13.69 -0.73 1.14
C GLU A 12 13.73 -0.81 -0.39
N ASP A 13 14.88 -1.15 -0.99
CA ASP A 13 15.01 -1.29 -2.44
C ASP A 13 14.12 -2.41 -3.00
N GLU A 14 13.96 -3.51 -2.25
CA GLU A 14 13.04 -4.58 -2.61
C GLU A 14 11.59 -4.15 -2.44
N LEU A 15 11.27 -3.38 -1.40
CA LEU A 15 9.95 -2.78 -1.22
C LEU A 15 9.57 -1.90 -2.40
N TYR A 16 10.46 -0.98 -2.80
CA TYR A 16 10.19 -0.05 -3.90
C TYR A 16 9.90 -0.77 -5.22
N LYS A 17 10.57 -1.90 -5.50
CA LYS A 17 10.26 -2.73 -6.68
C LYS A 17 8.84 -3.30 -6.64
N TYR A 18 8.36 -3.71 -5.46
CA TYR A 18 6.97 -4.17 -5.35
C TYR A 18 5.96 -3.03 -5.45
N LEU A 19 6.33 -1.81 -5.06
CA LEU A 19 5.48 -0.64 -5.26
C LEU A 19 5.35 -0.27 -6.74
N GLU A 20 6.38 -0.53 -7.57
CA GLU A 20 6.31 -0.31 -9.02
C GLU A 20 5.13 -1.05 -9.66
N ASP A 21 4.80 -2.24 -9.16
CA ASP A 21 3.67 -3.05 -9.63
C ASP A 21 2.30 -2.44 -9.30
N ILE A 22 2.19 -1.47 -8.40
CA ILE A 22 0.89 -0.89 -8.00
C ILE A 22 0.48 0.17 -9.03
N GLU A 23 -0.74 0.03 -9.54
CA GLU A 23 -1.31 0.85 -10.62
C GLU A 23 -2.58 1.59 -10.17
N GLU A 24 -3.00 2.59 -10.94
CA GLU A 24 -4.29 3.26 -10.74
C GLU A 24 -5.45 2.25 -10.86
N GLY A 25 -6.40 2.31 -9.93
CA GLY A 25 -7.52 1.37 -9.80
C GLY A 25 -7.24 0.17 -8.89
N ASP A 26 -5.99 -0.09 -8.50
CA ASP A 26 -5.68 -1.09 -7.47
C ASP A 26 -6.16 -0.62 -6.09
N TYR A 27 -6.50 -1.58 -5.22
CA TYR A 27 -6.78 -1.28 -3.82
C TYR A 27 -5.49 -1.33 -3.01
N PHE A 28 -5.17 -0.26 -2.29
CA PHE A 28 -3.96 -0.11 -1.50
C PHE A 28 -4.28 -0.02 -0.01
N GLU A 29 -3.41 -0.59 0.82
CA GLU A 29 -3.44 -0.52 2.28
C GLU A 29 -2.02 -0.30 2.82
N ALA A 30 -1.86 0.57 3.81
CA ALA A 30 -0.61 0.73 4.55
C ALA A 30 -0.88 0.85 6.06
N TYR A 31 -0.13 0.08 6.83
CA TYR A 31 -0.16 0.08 8.30
C TYR A 31 1.18 0.58 8.80
N PHE A 32 1.16 1.66 9.59
CA PHE A 32 2.37 2.25 10.14
C PHE A 32 2.09 2.89 11.51
N GLY A 33 2.95 2.63 12.49
CA GLY A 33 2.75 3.09 13.86
C GLY A 33 1.40 2.65 14.43
N ARG A 34 0.44 3.59 14.54
CA ARG A 34 -0.96 3.33 14.98
C ARG A 34 -2.00 3.71 13.93
N TYR A 35 -1.56 3.95 12.71
CA TYR A 35 -2.39 4.42 11.61
C TYR A 35 -2.61 3.30 10.60
N HIS A 36 -3.77 3.38 9.96
CA HIS A 36 -4.13 2.56 8.83
C HIS A 36 -4.71 3.48 7.75
N VAL A 37 -4.13 3.40 6.57
CA VAL A 37 -4.56 4.14 5.38
C VAL A 37 -4.91 3.10 4.32
N GLU A 38 -6.11 3.20 3.76
CA GLU A 38 -6.59 2.31 2.70
C GLU A 38 -7.43 3.07 1.67
N GLY A 39 -7.46 2.58 0.44
CA GLY A 39 -8.32 3.12 -0.61
C GLY A 39 -7.93 2.65 -2.01
N VAL A 40 -8.74 3.05 -2.99
CA VAL A 40 -8.46 2.85 -4.41
C VAL A 40 -7.43 3.87 -4.88
N VAL A 41 -6.37 3.42 -5.55
CA VAL A 41 -5.35 4.29 -6.11
C VAL A 41 -5.93 5.13 -7.25
N ILE A 42 -6.01 6.45 -7.08
CA ILE A 42 -6.42 7.39 -8.13
C ILE A 42 -5.20 7.91 -8.89
N LEU A 43 -4.06 8.07 -8.20
CA LEU A 43 -2.80 8.51 -8.77
C LEU A 43 -1.66 7.91 -7.98
N LYS A 44 -0.59 7.52 -8.67
CA LYS A 44 0.63 7.01 -8.06
C LYS A 44 1.85 7.61 -8.75
N ASP A 45 2.78 8.14 -7.96
CA ASP A 45 4.04 8.70 -8.42
C ASP A 45 5.15 8.26 -7.45
N GLU A 46 6.02 7.35 -7.89
CA GLU A 46 7.01 6.68 -7.04
C GLU A 46 6.39 6.09 -5.75
N THR A 47 6.65 6.72 -4.60
CA THR A 47 6.16 6.35 -3.26
C THR A 47 4.95 7.16 -2.79
N PHE A 48 4.49 8.10 -3.61
CA PHE A 48 3.31 8.92 -3.39
C PHE A 48 2.05 8.25 -3.96
N PHE A 49 0.98 8.25 -3.16
CA PHE A 49 -0.32 7.72 -3.51
C PHE A 49 -1.40 8.75 -3.22
N LYS A 50 -2.28 9.00 -4.20
CA LYS A 50 -3.58 9.63 -3.99
C LYS A 50 -4.62 8.53 -3.95
N LEU A 51 -5.31 8.39 -2.82
CA LEU A 51 -6.24 7.29 -2.58
C LEU A 51 -7.67 7.82 -2.44
N ASP A 52 -8.63 7.21 -3.14
CA ASP A 52 -10.03 7.31 -2.79
C ASP A 52 -10.32 6.34 -1.65
N THR A 53 -10.62 6.85 -0.47
CA THR A 53 -10.91 5.97 0.69
C THR A 53 -12.26 5.27 0.57
N GLU A 54 -13.10 5.62 -0.42
CA GLU A 54 -14.51 5.21 -0.58
C GLU A 54 -15.37 5.52 0.67
N ARG A 55 -14.85 6.30 1.63
CA ARG A 55 -15.53 6.70 2.86
C ARG A 55 -16.09 8.10 2.68
N GLU A 56 -17.39 8.25 2.93
CA GLU A 56 -18.13 9.52 2.76
C GLU A 56 -17.51 10.72 3.50
N LEU A 57 -16.84 10.49 4.64
CA LEU A 57 -16.32 11.55 5.49
C LEU A 57 -14.86 11.95 5.22
N ILE A 58 -14.06 11.05 4.64
CA ILE A 58 -12.63 11.30 4.39
C ILE A 58 -12.42 11.65 2.91
N GLY A 59 -13.11 10.96 2.00
CA GLY A 59 -12.98 11.16 0.56
C GLY A 59 -11.57 10.78 0.08
N ILE A 60 -10.85 11.76 -0.46
CA ILE A 60 -9.53 11.56 -1.09
C ILE A 60 -8.43 11.94 -0.11
N ILE A 61 -7.39 11.11 -0.03
CA ILE A 61 -6.19 11.37 0.78
C ILE A 61 -4.92 11.33 -0.06
N ASP A 62 -3.95 12.14 0.34
CA ASP A 62 -2.60 12.16 -0.21
C ASP A 62 -1.66 11.48 0.81
N PHE A 63 -0.96 10.44 0.38
CA PHE A 63 -0.14 9.59 1.23
C PHE A 63 1.26 9.39 0.65
N GLU A 64 2.29 9.70 1.43
CA GLU A 64 3.69 9.53 1.06
C GLU A 64 4.31 8.40 1.89
N LEU A 65 4.46 7.22 1.28
CA LEU A 65 4.95 6.03 1.98
C LEU A 65 6.37 6.26 2.54
N LYS A 66 7.23 6.95 1.78
CA LYS A 66 8.63 7.19 2.17
C LYS A 66 8.74 7.96 3.48
N SER A 67 7.77 8.84 3.76
CA SER A 67 7.73 9.63 4.99
C SER A 67 7.41 8.81 6.24
N VAL A 68 6.82 7.62 6.07
CA VAL A 68 6.39 6.73 7.17
C VAL A 68 7.17 5.43 7.25
N LEU A 69 8.14 5.19 6.37
CA LEU A 69 8.96 3.98 6.33
C LEU A 69 9.54 3.56 7.70
N PRO A 70 10.09 4.46 8.54
CA PRO A 70 10.63 4.08 9.85
C PRO A 70 9.59 3.52 10.83
N GLN A 71 8.30 3.66 10.53
CA GLN A 71 7.19 3.13 11.33
C GLN A 71 6.35 2.12 10.55
N LEU A 72 6.75 1.76 9.32
CA LEU A 72 5.99 0.88 8.46
C LEU A 72 5.96 -0.53 9.05
N ILE A 73 4.74 -1.08 9.14
CA ILE A 73 4.50 -2.44 9.62
C ILE A 73 4.24 -3.34 8.41
N GLU A 74 3.31 -2.94 7.54
CA GLU A 74 3.02 -3.64 6.28
C GLU A 74 2.41 -2.70 5.23
N VAL A 75 2.62 -3.07 3.97
CA VAL A 75 1.87 -2.55 2.81
C VAL A 75 1.13 -3.73 2.21
N ALA A 76 -0.12 -3.53 1.80
CA ALA A 76 -0.82 -4.51 1.01
C ALA A 76 -1.48 -3.86 -0.21
N TYR A 77 -1.62 -4.64 -1.27
CA TYR A 77 -2.38 -4.21 -2.44
C TYR A 77 -3.12 -5.37 -3.09
N THR A 78 -4.29 -5.07 -3.65
CA THR A 78 -5.14 -6.02 -4.38
C THR A 78 -5.36 -5.50 -5.78
N LYS A 79 -4.94 -6.30 -6.76
CA LYS A 79 -5.18 -6.03 -8.17
C LYS A 79 -6.55 -6.54 -8.61
N SER A 80 -6.90 -6.32 -9.88
CA SER A 80 -8.10 -6.87 -10.53
C SER A 80 -8.22 -8.41 -10.46
N ASP A 81 -7.13 -9.13 -10.19
CA ASP A 81 -7.14 -10.57 -9.96
C ASP A 81 -7.72 -10.99 -8.60
N GLY A 82 -8.00 -10.04 -7.71
CA GLY A 82 -8.58 -10.27 -6.39
C GLY A 82 -7.62 -10.91 -5.38
N ILE A 83 -6.32 -11.01 -5.70
CA ILE A 83 -5.29 -11.55 -4.83
C ILE A 83 -4.67 -10.42 -4.02
N ARG A 84 -4.81 -10.49 -2.69
CA ARG A 84 -4.18 -9.52 -1.77
C ARG A 84 -2.71 -9.91 -1.58
N ARG A 85 -1.81 -9.02 -1.93
CA ARG A 85 -0.36 -9.18 -1.76
C ARG A 85 0.05 -8.36 -0.57
N VAL A 86 0.69 -8.99 0.42
CA VAL A 86 1.09 -8.36 1.69
C VAL A 86 2.60 -8.32 1.75
N LEU A 87 3.15 -7.12 1.80
CA LEU A 87 4.57 -6.83 1.90
C LEU A 87 4.89 -6.49 3.36
N LYS A 88 5.74 -7.30 4.01
CA LYS A 88 6.22 -7.05 5.37
C LYS A 88 7.71 -6.76 5.32
N LEU A 89 8.10 -5.56 5.75
CA LEU A 89 9.50 -5.19 5.89
C LEU A 89 10.03 -5.81 7.19
N VAL A 90 11.08 -6.60 7.10
CA VAL A 90 11.79 -7.16 8.27
C VAL A 90 13.08 -6.36 8.50
N GLU A 91 13.33 -6.04 9.77
CA GLU A 91 14.60 -5.43 10.25
C GLU A 91 15.76 -6.42 10.26
#